data_AF-V5HFQ7-F1
#
_entry.id   AF-V5HFQ7-F1
#
_cell.length_a   1.000
_cell.length_b   1.000
_cell.length_c   1.000
_cell.angle_alpha   90.00
_cell.angle_beta   90.00
_cell.angle_gamma   90.00
#
_symmetry.space_group_name_H-M   'P 1'
#
loop_
_entity.id
_entity.type
_entity.pdbx_description
1 polymer ?
#
loop_
_entity_poly.entity_id
_entity_poly.type
_entity_poly.pdbx_seq_one_letter_code
_entity_poly.pdbx_strand_id
1 'polypeptide(L)'
;SHDQDEKTTHNGTHYDDQNADQNGNAPNGTGTAVDRIEVDLCDRFGQTVLHYCAARNATSVLEPLLRNSGVCDVQDLQGDTALHVAARRGHDRSLALLLQFGADPSIRNNDGRTALDL
;
A
#
# COMPACT_ATOMS: atom_id res chain seq x y z
N SER A 1 -11.28 -43.70 13.45
CA SER A 1 -10.08 -43.15 12.82
C SER A 1 -10.39 -41.76 12.36
N HIS A 2 -9.81 -40.78 13.06
CA HIS A 2 -9.62 -39.43 12.54
C HIS A 2 -8.79 -39.53 11.25
N ASP A 3 -9.08 -38.66 10.28
CA ASP A 3 -8.09 -37.70 9.78
C ASP A 3 -8.82 -36.70 8.87
N GLN A 4 -8.95 -35.48 9.39
CA GLN A 4 -9.18 -34.28 8.61
C GLN A 4 -7.81 -33.88 8.05
N ASP A 5 -7.67 -33.64 6.75
CA ASP A 5 -6.56 -32.85 6.24
C ASP A 5 -7.02 -31.98 5.06
N GLU A 6 -7.34 -30.74 5.44
CA GLU A 6 -6.87 -29.50 4.86
C GLU A 6 -7.02 -29.27 3.35
N LYS A 7 -8.08 -28.53 3.01
CA LYS A 7 -8.10 -27.63 1.86
C LYS A 7 -6.98 -26.59 2.02
N THR A 8 -5.83 -26.86 1.41
CA THR A 8 -4.78 -25.86 1.26
C THR A 8 -5.16 -24.89 0.14
N THR A 9 -5.66 -23.73 0.55
CA THR A 9 -5.84 -22.55 -0.29
C THR A 9 -4.46 -22.06 -0.76
N HIS A 10 -4.04 -22.47 -1.95
CA HIS A 10 -2.99 -21.77 -2.68
C HIS A 10 -3.55 -20.47 -3.25
N ASN A 11 -3.78 -19.48 -2.38
CA ASN A 11 -3.88 -18.09 -2.80
C ASN A 11 -2.45 -17.57 -2.97
N GLY A 12 -1.81 -18.06 -4.03
CA GLY A 12 -0.57 -17.49 -4.52
C GLY A 12 -0.87 -16.08 -4.96
N THR A 13 -0.32 -15.09 -4.25
CA THR A 13 -0.24 -13.71 -4.71
C THR A 13 0.71 -13.67 -5.90
N HIS A 14 0.23 -14.12 -7.06
CA HIS A 14 0.83 -13.80 -8.33
C HIS A 14 0.54 -12.33 -8.55
N TYR A 15 1.50 -11.49 -8.18
CA TYR A 15 1.65 -10.22 -8.88
C TYR A 15 2.12 -10.61 -10.28
N ASP A 16 1.13 -10.92 -11.12
CA ASP A 16 1.27 -11.11 -12.55
C ASP A 16 1.85 -9.82 -13.13
N ASP A 17 3.16 -9.87 -13.30
CA ASP A 17 3.98 -8.95 -14.06
C ASP A 17 3.65 -9.09 -15.55
N GLN A 18 2.46 -8.70 -16.01
CA GLN A 18 2.14 -8.51 -17.43
C GLN A 18 1.00 -7.48 -17.63
N ASN A 19 1.34 -6.19 -17.70
CA ASN A 19 0.81 -5.35 -18.78
C ASN A 19 1.61 -4.04 -18.94
N ALA A 20 2.76 -4.14 -19.59
CA ALA A 20 3.32 -3.02 -20.33
C ALA A 20 2.51 -2.88 -21.64
N ASP A 21 1.41 -2.12 -21.60
CA ASP A 21 0.77 -1.61 -22.81
C ASP A 21 0.21 -0.19 -22.58
N GLN A 22 0.16 0.51 -23.68
CA GLN A 22 0.27 1.94 -23.93
C GLN A 22 -0.99 2.72 -23.56
N ASN A 23 -0.76 4.02 -23.39
CA ASN A 23 -1.69 5.11 -23.72
C ASN A 23 -2.71 5.56 -22.65
N GLY A 24 -2.63 6.85 -22.34
CA GLY A 24 -3.84 7.66 -22.14
C GLY A 24 -4.16 8.11 -20.72
N ASN A 25 -4.02 9.42 -20.53
CA ASN A 25 -4.78 10.25 -19.57
C ASN A 25 -4.35 10.21 -18.09
N ALA A 26 -3.49 11.17 -17.72
CA ALA A 26 -3.36 11.60 -16.33
C ALA A 26 -4.67 12.32 -15.91
N PRO A 27 -5.34 11.91 -14.82
CA PRO A 27 -6.42 12.71 -14.29
C PRO A 27 -5.84 13.97 -13.65
N ASN A 28 -6.23 15.09 -14.24
CA ASN A 28 -6.10 16.45 -13.73
C ASN A 28 -6.70 16.55 -12.31
N GLY A 29 -5.85 16.71 -11.29
CA GLY A 29 -6.23 16.93 -9.91
C GLY A 29 -5.48 18.14 -9.36
N THR A 30 -6.14 19.29 -9.39
CA THR A 30 -5.66 20.55 -8.82
C THR A 30 -5.44 20.42 -7.31
N GLY A 31 -4.21 20.65 -6.84
CA GLY A 31 -3.88 20.76 -5.41
C GLY A 31 -2.74 21.75 -5.21
N THR A 32 -3.07 22.91 -4.64
CA THR A 32 -2.18 24.05 -4.41
C THR A 32 -1.15 23.80 -3.29
N ALA A 33 0.04 24.35 -3.47
CA ALA A 33 1.16 24.48 -2.53
C ALA A 33 0.77 24.68 -1.05
N VAL A 34 1.43 23.99 -0.10
CA VAL A 34 2.56 24.50 0.71
C VAL A 34 3.03 23.45 1.75
N ASP A 35 4.36 23.39 1.89
CA ASP A 35 5.13 22.98 3.08
C ASP A 35 5.40 21.48 3.37
N ARG A 36 6.70 21.18 3.35
CA ARG A 36 7.48 20.08 4.00
C ARG A 36 7.59 18.74 3.28
N ILE A 37 8.68 18.69 2.49
CA ILE A 37 9.39 17.52 1.96
C ILE A 37 8.52 16.75 0.97
N GLU A 38 8.91 16.73 -0.30
CA GLU A 38 8.21 16.03 -1.39
C GLU A 38 8.01 14.53 -1.07
N VAL A 39 6.92 14.20 -0.37
CA VAL A 39 6.37 12.85 -0.23
C VAL A 39 5.58 12.46 -1.51
N ASP A 40 5.50 13.39 -2.47
CA ASP A 40 4.77 13.30 -3.75
C ASP A 40 5.57 12.70 -4.91
N LEU A 41 6.68 11.98 -4.65
CA LEU A 41 7.29 11.10 -5.66
C LEU A 41 6.42 9.83 -5.81
N CYS A 42 5.21 10.01 -6.29
CA CYS A 42 4.35 8.92 -6.73
C CYS A 42 4.67 8.58 -8.19
N ASP A 43 4.59 7.30 -8.52
CA ASP A 43 4.74 6.86 -9.90
C ASP A 43 3.47 7.13 -10.73
N ARG A 44 3.44 6.66 -11.98
CA ARG A 44 2.27 6.74 -12.87
C ARG A 44 1.00 6.08 -12.33
N PHE A 45 1.11 5.29 -11.26
CA PHE A 45 0.01 4.61 -10.58
C PHE A 45 -0.36 5.29 -9.25
N GLY A 46 0.26 6.43 -8.91
CA GLY A 46 0.05 7.09 -7.62
C GLY A 46 0.80 6.41 -6.47
N GLN A 47 1.67 5.43 -6.75
CA GLN A 47 2.38 4.68 -5.72
C GLN A 47 3.63 5.43 -5.26
N THR A 48 3.66 5.73 -3.98
CA THR A 48 4.84 6.29 -3.29
C THR A 48 5.82 5.21 -2.85
N VAL A 49 7.02 5.62 -2.42
CA VAL A 49 8.01 4.72 -1.80
C VAL A 49 7.42 3.88 -0.66
N LEU A 50 6.45 4.40 0.10
CA LEU A 50 5.79 3.65 1.17
C LEU A 50 4.99 2.45 0.64
N HIS A 51 4.30 2.59 -0.50
CA HIS A 51 3.60 1.48 -1.15
C HIS A 51 4.57 0.38 -1.55
N TYR A 52 5.71 0.75 -2.15
CA TYR A 52 6.75 -0.20 -2.52
C TYR A 52 7.38 -0.88 -1.31
N CYS A 53 7.62 -0.14 -0.21
CA CYS A 53 8.16 -0.71 1.02
C CYS A 53 7.17 -1.69 1.67
N ALA A 54 5.88 -1.34 1.72
CA ALA A 54 4.82 -2.22 2.20
C ALA A 54 4.68 -3.48 1.33
N ALA A 55 4.73 -3.32 -0.01
CA ALA A 55 4.67 -4.42 -0.97
C ALA A 55 5.82 -5.42 -0.82
N ARG A 56 6.98 -4.98 -0.33
CA ARG A 56 8.20 -5.78 -0.20
C ARG A 56 8.54 -6.18 1.24
N ASN A 57 7.69 -5.84 2.20
CA ASN A 57 7.97 -5.97 3.64
C ASN A 57 9.31 -5.32 4.06
N ALA A 58 9.67 -4.21 3.42
CA ALA A 58 10.99 -3.57 3.55
C ALA A 58 11.06 -2.67 4.79
N THR A 59 10.91 -3.26 5.98
CA THR A 59 10.80 -2.52 7.25
C THR A 59 12.02 -1.67 7.57
N SER A 60 13.21 -2.11 7.19
CA SER A 60 14.46 -1.37 7.39
C SER A 60 14.51 -0.02 6.66
N VAL A 61 13.74 0.11 5.58
CA VAL A 61 13.60 1.34 4.79
C VAL A 61 12.33 2.10 5.20
N LEU A 62 11.26 1.37 5.52
CA LEU A 62 9.99 1.91 5.97
C LEU A 62 10.12 2.74 7.26
N GLU A 63 10.85 2.24 8.28
CA GLU A 63 11.04 2.94 9.56
C GLU A 63 11.66 4.35 9.42
N PRO A 64 12.84 4.52 8.78
CA PRO A 64 13.43 5.84 8.63
C PRO A 64 12.62 6.75 7.71
N LEU A 65 11.90 6.20 6.72
CA LEU A 65 10.98 6.99 5.89
C LEU A 65 9.83 7.55 6.72
N LEU A 66 9.14 6.71 7.49
CA LEU A 66 8.02 7.13 8.33
C LEU A 66 8.42 8.16 9.39
N ARG A 67 9.62 8.01 9.97
CA ARG A 67 10.18 9.00 10.90
C ARG A 67 10.41 10.37 10.28
N ASN A 68 10.70 10.42 8.98
CA ASN A 68 11.09 11.66 8.30
C ASN A 68 9.94 12.29 7.50
N SER A 69 9.04 11.49 6.93
CA SER A 69 7.92 11.97 6.11
C SER A 69 6.69 12.33 6.95
N GLY A 70 6.44 11.62 8.06
CA GLY A 70 5.25 11.83 8.92
C GLY A 70 3.89 11.55 8.25
N VAL A 71 3.84 11.45 6.93
CA VAL A 71 2.65 11.14 6.12
C VAL A 71 2.74 9.68 5.67
N CYS A 72 1.79 8.86 6.12
CA CYS A 72 1.69 7.43 5.79
C CYS A 72 0.39 7.04 5.08
N ASP A 73 -0.55 7.98 5.00
CA ASP A 73 -1.92 7.80 4.49
C ASP A 73 -2.07 8.20 3.02
N VAL A 74 -0.97 8.23 2.26
CA VAL A 74 -1.02 8.54 0.83
C VAL A 74 -1.76 7.42 0.10
N GLN A 75 -2.76 7.79 -0.69
CA GLN A 75 -3.53 6.89 -1.53
C GLN A 75 -2.97 6.87 -2.95
N ASP A 76 -2.87 5.69 -3.55
CA ASP A 76 -2.58 5.51 -4.96
C ASP A 76 -3.83 5.72 -5.84
N LEU A 77 -3.72 5.50 -7.16
CA LEU A 77 -4.86 5.68 -8.07
C LEU A 77 -6.03 4.72 -7.82
N GLN A 78 -5.80 3.62 -7.10
CA GLN A 78 -6.86 2.68 -6.67
C GLN A 78 -7.45 3.07 -5.31
N GLY A 79 -7.00 4.18 -4.72
CA GLY A 79 -7.36 4.58 -3.38
C GLY A 79 -6.65 3.75 -2.29
N ASP A 80 -5.72 2.87 -2.67
CA ASP A 80 -5.01 2.03 -1.72
C ASP A 80 -3.92 2.85 -1.04
N THR A 81 -3.79 2.70 0.28
CA THR A 81 -2.62 3.21 1.02
C THR A 81 -1.55 2.14 1.15
N ALA A 82 -0.36 2.51 1.63
CA ALA A 82 0.67 1.55 2.01
C ALA A 82 0.15 0.49 3.00
N LEU A 83 -0.82 0.84 3.85
CA LEU A 83 -1.45 -0.09 4.79
C LEU A 83 -2.31 -1.13 4.06
N HIS A 84 -3.09 -0.74 3.05
CA HIS A 84 -3.86 -1.65 2.20
C HIS A 84 -2.94 -2.64 1.48
N VAL A 85 -1.81 -2.15 0.95
CA VAL A 85 -0.81 -3.00 0.27
C VAL A 85 -0.19 -4.00 1.24
N ALA A 86 0.16 -3.59 2.47
CA ALA A 86 0.70 -4.48 3.49
C ALA A 86 -0.32 -5.55 3.92
N ALA A 87 -1.58 -5.16 4.11
CA ALA A 87 -2.66 -6.07 4.52
C ALA A 87 -2.95 -7.14 3.47
N ARG A 88 -3.14 -6.72 2.21
CA ARG A 88 -3.38 -7.62 1.06
C ARG A 88 -2.29 -8.67 0.88
N ARG A 89 -1.05 -8.35 1.28
CA ARG A 89 0.09 -9.27 1.20
C ARG A 89 0.34 -10.07 2.48
N GLY A 90 -0.38 -9.82 3.57
CA GLY A 90 -0.13 -10.45 4.87
C GLY A 90 1.22 -10.06 5.49
N HIS A 91 1.71 -8.85 5.21
CA HIS A 91 3.00 -8.38 5.71
C HIS A 91 2.85 -7.72 7.09
N ASP A 92 2.69 -8.55 8.13
CA ASP A 92 2.43 -8.12 9.51
C ASP A 92 3.45 -7.12 10.04
N ARG A 93 4.72 -7.25 9.65
CA ARG A 93 5.81 -6.38 10.12
C ARG A 93 5.67 -4.97 9.57
N SER A 94 5.46 -4.83 8.25
CA SER A 94 5.17 -3.53 7.62
C SER A 94 3.85 -2.93 8.11
N LEU A 95 2.82 -3.76 8.30
CA LEU A 95 1.52 -3.34 8.80
C LEU A 95 1.61 -2.78 10.23
N ALA A 96 2.29 -3.51 11.13
CA ALA A 96 2.54 -3.07 12.50
C ALA A 96 3.34 -1.76 12.56
N LEU A 97 4.33 -1.58 11.68
CA LEU A 97 5.09 -0.33 11.61
C LEU A 97 4.22 0.83 11.13
N LEU A 98 3.47 0.67 10.05
CA LEU A 98 2.58 1.73 9.56
C LEU A 98 1.59 2.19 10.64
N LEU A 99 0.96 1.24 11.34
CA LEU A 99 0.07 1.55 12.46
C LEU A 99 0.79 2.22 13.63
N GLN A 100 2.01 1.77 13.96
CA GLN A 100 2.81 2.38 15.03
C GLN A 100 3.17 3.83 14.73
N PHE A 101 3.34 4.17 13.45
CA PHE A 101 3.62 5.53 12.99
C PHE A 101 2.35 6.35 12.69
N GLY A 102 1.16 5.84 13.02
CA GLY A 102 -0.08 6.59 12.98
C GLY A 102 -0.87 6.48 11.67
N ALA A 103 -0.61 5.46 10.84
CA ALA A 103 -1.42 5.21 9.66
C ALA A 103 -2.88 4.95 10.04
N ASP A 104 -3.81 5.55 9.31
CA ASP A 104 -5.24 5.43 9.57
C ASP A 104 -5.80 4.15 8.92
N PRO A 105 -6.22 3.14 9.72
CA PRO A 105 -6.82 1.92 9.19
C PRO A 105 -8.25 2.10 8.69
N SER A 106 -8.87 3.26 8.94
CA SER A 106 -10.26 3.54 8.53
C SER A 106 -10.37 4.06 7.10
N ILE A 107 -9.25 4.41 6.47
CA ILE A 107 -9.21 4.84 5.08
C ILE A 107 -9.75 3.71 4.20
N ARG A 108 -10.61 4.09 3.25
CA ARG A 108 -11.19 3.18 2.28
C ARG A 108 -10.57 3.41 0.91
N ASN A 109 -10.27 2.31 0.22
CA ASN A 109 -9.90 2.37 -1.18
C ASN A 109 -11.12 2.62 -2.09
N ASN A 110 -10.91 2.67 -3.41
CA ASN A 110 -11.98 2.93 -4.38
C ASN A 110 -13.08 1.85 -4.39
N ASP A 111 -12.78 0.64 -3.91
CA ASP A 111 -13.77 -0.44 -3.72
C ASP A 111 -14.56 -0.30 -2.40
N GLY A 112 -14.28 0.75 -1.61
CA GLY A 112 -14.92 1.00 -0.33
C GLY A 112 -14.40 0.09 0.80
N ARG A 113 -13.31 -0.64 0.59
CA ARG A 113 -12.69 -1.56 1.56
C ARG A 113 -11.62 -0.85 2.37
N THR A 114 -11.55 -1.15 3.65
CA THR A 114 -10.45 -0.74 4.53
C THR A 114 -9.29 -1.73 4.45
N ALA A 115 -8.13 -1.37 4.99
CA ALA A 115 -7.00 -2.29 5.07
C ALA A 115 -7.32 -3.57 5.86
N LEU A 116 -8.28 -3.53 6.80
CA LEU A 116 -8.70 -4.71 7.57
C LEU A 116 -9.67 -5.62 6.78
N ASP A 117 -10.29 -5.11 5.71
CA ASP A 117 -11.20 -5.86 4.85
C ASP A 117 -10.49 -6.62 3.72
N LEU A 118 -9.17 -6.42 3.56
CA LEU A 118 -8.31 -7.00 2.52
C LEU A 118 -7.50 -8.19 3.05
#